data_AF-A0AAD6I6X8-F1
#
_entry.id   AF-A0AAD6I6X8-F1
#
_cell.length_a   1.000
_cell.length_b   1.000
_cell.length_c   1.000
_cell.angle_alpha   90.00
_cell.angle_beta   90.00
_cell.angle_gamma   90.00
#
_symmetry.space_group_name_H-M   'P 1'
#
loop_
_entity.id
_entity.type
_entity.pdbx_description
1 polymer ?
#
loop_
_entity_poly.entity_id
_entity_poly.type
_entity_poly.pdbx_seq_one_letter_code
_entity_poly.pdbx_strand_id
1 'polypeptide(L)'
;MLNKIVVNAYNLWVVVFVAIGTIASTYGLAIIGSTVGQPSFYTYFNLPAEGQPGYSHTTNMIGALNGINSAGAIAGCLLRAWTADYYGRKHTMQIGCVF
;
A
#
# COMPACT_ATOMS: atom_id res chain seq x y z
N MET A 1 30.90 -23.59 6.80
CA MET A 1 31.64 -22.35 6.48
C MET A 1 30.66 -21.18 6.63
N LEU A 2 30.46 -20.66 7.84
CA LEU A 2 29.67 -19.43 8.02
C LEU A 2 30.57 -18.25 7.66
N ASN A 3 30.46 -17.79 6.41
CA ASN A 3 31.19 -16.63 5.94
C ASN A 3 30.68 -15.41 6.71
N LYS A 4 31.60 -14.66 7.32
CA LYS A 4 31.34 -13.47 8.12
C LYS A 4 30.60 -12.47 7.23
N ILE A 5 29.29 -12.28 7.44
CA ILE A 5 28.50 -11.28 6.73
C ILE A 5 28.92 -9.92 7.28
N VAL A 6 30.03 -9.39 6.75
CA VAL A 6 30.45 -8.02 7.05
C VAL A 6 29.44 -7.11 6.37
N VAL A 7 28.69 -6.35 7.16
CA VAL A 7 27.74 -5.37 6.66
C VAL A 7 28.53 -4.30 5.92
N ASN A 8 28.61 -4.43 4.61
CA ASN A 8 29.16 -3.40 3.74
C ASN A 8 28.17 -2.21 3.77
N ALA A 9 28.68 -0.98 3.91
CA ALA A 9 27.87 0.24 3.90
C ALA A 9 26.94 0.28 2.66
N TYR A 10 27.40 -0.22 1.52
CA TYR A 10 26.57 -0.38 0.32
C TYR A 10 25.35 -1.28 0.55
N ASN A 11 25.52 -2.44 1.21
CA ASN A 11 24.42 -3.35 1.49
C ASN A 11 23.43 -2.76 2.51
N LEU A 12 23.93 -2.00 3.49
CA LEU A 12 23.10 -1.27 4.44
C LEU A 12 22.20 -0.26 3.72
N TRP A 13 22.75 0.55 2.82
CA TRP A 13 21.97 1.50 2.03
C TRP A 13 20.92 0.81 1.17
N VAL A 14 21.25 -0.30 0.52
CA VAL A 14 20.28 -1.09 -0.26
C VAL A 14 19.11 -1.54 0.61
N VAL A 15 19.37 -2.06 1.81
CA VAL A 15 18.31 -2.49 2.74
C VAL A 15 17.45 -1.30 3.19
N VAL A 16 18.05 -0.14 3.46
CA VAL A 16 17.31 1.08 3.83
C VAL A 16 16.38 1.53 2.70
N PHE A 17 16.84 1.55 1.44
CA PHE A 17 15.99 1.89 0.30
C PHE A 17 14.81 0.93 0.14
N VAL A 18 15.06 -0.37 0.31
CA VAL A 18 13.98 -1.38 0.28
C VAL A 18 13.00 -1.17 1.44
N ALA A 19 13.48 -0.86 2.64
CA ALA A 19 12.64 -0.59 3.79
C ALA A 19 11.72 0.62 3.57
N ILE A 20 12.22 1.69 2.94
CA ILE A 20 11.41 2.88 2.60
C ILE A 20 10.27 2.51 1.63
N GLY A 21 10.54 1.69 0.61
CA GLY A 21 9.51 1.21 -0.31
C GLY A 21 8.42 0.40 0.40
N THR A 22 8.81 -0.43 1.38
CA THR A 22 7.85 -1.18 2.21
C THR A 22 7.00 -0.25 3.07
N ILE A 23 7.61 0.79 3.68
CA ILE A 23 6.89 1.78 4.50
C ILE A 23 5.86 2.54 3.67
N ALA A 24 6.22 2.97 2.45
CA ALA A 24 5.28 3.66 1.56
C ALA A 24 4.07 2.77 1.22
N SER A 25 4.31 1.48 0.98
CA SER A 25 3.26 0.51 0.65
C SER A 25 2.30 0.25 1.82
N THR A 26 2.81 0.15 3.05
CA THR A 26 1.97 -0.06 4.24
C THR A 26 1.28 1.22 4.72
N TYR A 27 1.86 2.39 4.46
CA TYR A 27 1.24 3.67 4.77
C TYR A 27 -0.10 3.87 4.04
N GLY A 28 -0.17 3.48 2.76
CA GLY A 28 -1.42 3.53 1.98
C GLY A 28 -2.54 2.67 2.58
N LEU A 29 -2.22 1.55 3.22
CA LEU A 29 -3.21 0.74 3.94
C LEU A 29 -3.62 1.39 5.27
N ALA A 30 -2.67 1.98 5.99
CA ALA A 30 -2.91 2.56 7.31
C ALA A 30 -3.77 3.85 7.25
N ILE A 31 -3.59 4.67 6.23
CA ILE A 31 -4.30 5.96 6.12
C ILE A 31 -5.81 5.79 5.87
N ILE A 32 -6.25 4.68 5.27
CA ILE A 32 -7.68 4.42 5.02
C ILE A 32 -8.44 4.38 6.34
N GLY A 33 -7.89 3.70 7.35
CA GLY A 33 -8.51 3.59 8.67
C GLY A 33 -8.63 4.94 9.38
N SER A 34 -7.60 5.79 9.33
CA SER A 34 -7.63 7.11 9.95
C SER A 34 -8.55 8.09 9.22
N THR A 35 -8.66 7.97 7.89
CA THR A 35 -9.53 8.83 7.07
C THR A 35 -11.01 8.51 7.30
N VAL A 36 -11.37 7.22 7.44
CA VAL A 36 -12.75 6.78 7.72
C VAL A 36 -13.21 7.18 9.12
N GLY A 37 -12.30 7.33 10.07
CA GLY A 37 -12.63 7.83 11.41
C GLY A 37 -12.83 9.34 11.49
N GLN A 38 -12.51 10.09 10.43
CA GLN A 38 -12.53 11.55 10.46
C GLN A 38 -13.91 12.10 10.05
N PRO A 39 -14.55 12.99 10.83
CA PRO A 39 -15.85 13.58 10.49
C PRO A 39 -15.81 14.39 9.19
N SER A 40 -14.64 14.89 8.79
CA SER A 40 -14.41 15.59 7.52
C SER A 40 -14.61 14.70 6.28
N PHE A 41 -14.44 13.39 6.40
CA PHE A 41 -14.66 12.45 5.29
C PHE A 41 -16.15 12.29 4.97
N TYR A 42 -16.98 12.21 6.02
CA TYR A 42 -18.44 12.12 5.91
C TYR A 42 -19.05 13.40 5.32
N THR A 43 -18.52 14.58 5.68
CA THR A 43 -18.96 15.86 5.08
C THR A 43 -18.47 16.06 3.65
N TYR A 44 -17.23 15.65 3.32
CA TYR A 44 -16.69 15.76 1.97
C TYR A 44 -17.46 14.89 0.96
N PHE A 45 -17.84 13.67 1.35
CA PHE A 45 -18.54 12.75 0.47
C PHE A 45 -20.08 12.76 0.63
N ASN A 46 -20.66 13.66 1.44
CA ASN A 46 -22.10 13.73 1.72
C ASN A 46 -22.70 12.40 2.24
N LEU A 47 -22.01 11.70 3.13
CA LEU A 47 -22.52 10.44 3.70
C LEU A 47 -23.17 10.64 5.07
N PRO A 48 -24.30 9.96 5.33
CA PRO A 48 -24.92 9.98 6.64
C PRO A 48 -23.96 9.44 7.70
N ALA A 49 -23.80 10.20 8.79
CA ALA A 49 -23.00 9.83 9.94
C ALA A 49 -23.65 8.69 10.75
N GLU A 50 -22.88 8.06 11.63
CA GLU A 50 -23.37 7.01 12.54
C GLU A 50 -24.64 7.47 13.27
N GLY A 51 -25.76 6.79 13.01
CA GLY A 51 -27.07 7.08 13.61
C GLY A 51 -28.12 7.69 12.67
N GLN A 52 -27.79 8.03 11.42
CA GLN A 52 -28.78 8.51 10.43
C GLN A 52 -29.25 7.38 9.48
N PRO A 53 -30.53 7.39 9.05
CA PRO A 53 -31.04 6.42 8.09
C PRO A 53 -30.30 6.58 6.75
N GLY A 54 -29.62 5.52 6.30
CA GLY A 54 -28.76 5.54 5.10
C GLY A 54 -27.31 5.14 5.35
N TYR A 55 -26.93 4.83 6.60
CA TYR A 55 -25.58 4.39 6.99
C TYR A 55 -25.07 3.14 6.23
N SER A 56 -25.96 2.33 5.64
CA SER A 56 -25.58 1.23 4.77
C SER A 56 -24.79 1.68 3.54
N HIS A 57 -25.07 2.89 3.04
CA HIS A 57 -24.34 3.46 1.90
C HIS A 57 -22.91 3.84 2.32
N THR A 58 -22.73 4.31 3.55
CA THR A 58 -21.42 4.60 4.14
C THR A 58 -20.57 3.36 4.32
N THR A 59 -21.15 2.31 4.89
CA THR A 59 -20.46 1.01 5.03
C THR A 59 -20.07 0.43 3.68
N ASN A 60 -20.94 0.51 2.66
CA ASN A 60 -20.63 0.05 1.31
C ASN A 60 -19.49 0.84 0.69
N MET A 61 -19.42 2.15 0.91
CA MET A 61 -18.36 2.99 0.34
C MET A 61 -17.01 2.79 1.04
N ILE A 62 -17.01 2.60 2.36
CA ILE A 62 -15.82 2.19 3.13
C ILE A 62 -15.35 0.80 2.68
N GLY A 63 -16.28 -0.13 2.47
CA GLY A 63 -16.00 -1.46 1.92
C GLY A 63 -15.40 -1.39 0.52
N ALA A 64 -15.93 -0.53 -0.35
CA ALA A 64 -15.39 -0.29 -1.69
C ALA A 64 -13.97 0.30 -1.64
N LEU A 65 -13.69 1.25 -0.74
CA LEU A 65 -12.36 1.84 -0.58
C LEU A 65 -11.31 0.78 -0.20
N ASN A 66 -11.64 -0.05 0.79
CA ASN A 66 -10.79 -1.16 1.20
C ASN A 66 -10.65 -2.22 0.11
N GLY A 67 -11.76 -2.54 -0.58
CA GLY A 67 -11.79 -3.50 -1.68
C GLY A 67 -10.91 -3.09 -2.86
N ILE A 68 -10.94 -1.81 -3.26
CA ILE A 68 -10.08 -1.27 -4.32
C ILE A 68 -8.61 -1.31 -3.89
N ASN A 69 -8.30 -0.98 -2.63
CA ASN A 69 -6.93 -1.07 -2.12
C ASN A 69 -6.39 -2.52 -2.19
N SER A 70 -7.17 -3.50 -1.73
CA SER A 70 -6.80 -4.91 -1.85
C SER A 70 -6.72 -5.39 -3.30
N ALA A 71 -7.64 -4.98 -4.17
CA ALA A 71 -7.61 -5.30 -5.59
C ALA A 71 -6.35 -4.73 -6.28
N GLY A 72 -5.97 -3.49 -5.94
CA GLY A 72 -4.74 -2.85 -6.39
C GLY A 72 -3.49 -3.59 -5.91
N ALA A 73 -3.48 -4.06 -4.67
CA ALA A 73 -2.40 -4.88 -4.14
C ALA A 73 -2.27 -6.22 -4.90
N ILE A 74 -3.38 -6.90 -5.19
CA ILE A 74 -3.38 -8.16 -5.97
C ILE A 74 -2.86 -7.91 -7.38
N ALA A 75 -3.38 -6.90 -8.07
CA ALA A 75 -2.93 -6.54 -9.42
C ALA A 75 -1.43 -6.18 -9.41
N GLY A 76 -0.98 -5.40 -8.44
CA GLY A 76 0.43 -5.02 -8.27
C GLY A 76 1.34 -6.22 -7.97
N CYS A 77 0.87 -7.22 -7.23
CA CYS A 77 1.60 -8.46 -6.99
C CYS A 77 1.72 -9.32 -8.25
N LEU A 78 0.65 -9.45 -9.03
CA LEU A 78 0.66 -10.18 -10.31
C LEU A 78 1.60 -9.52 -11.33
N LEU A 79 1.53 -8.19 -11.45
CA LEU A 79 2.44 -7.43 -12.30
C LEU A 79 3.89 -7.55 -11.83
N ARG A 80 4.14 -7.52 -10.50
CA ARG A 80 5.49 -7.74 -9.94
C ARG A 80 6.01 -9.15 -10.18
N ALA A 81 5.17 -10.18 -10.09
CA ALA A 81 5.59 -11.55 -10.38
C ALA A 81 6.07 -11.68 -11.83
N TRP A 82 5.29 -11.16 -12.78
CA TRP A 82 5.64 -11.22 -14.20
C TRP A 82 6.86 -10.35 -14.57
N THR A 83 6.94 -9.14 -14.02
CA THR A 83 8.07 -8.23 -14.27
C THR A 83 9.36 -8.69 -13.60
N ALA A 84 9.28 -9.36 -12.43
CA ALA A 84 10.45 -9.91 -11.75
C ALA A 84 11.13 -11.01 -12.56
N ASP A 85 10.35 -11.85 -13.25
CA ASP A 85 10.88 -12.93 -14.09
C ASP A 85 11.40 -12.43 -15.44
N TYR A 86 10.79 -11.40 -16.03
CA TYR A 86 11.15 -10.91 -17.37
C TYR A 86 12.21 -9.80 -17.38
N TYR A 87 12.14 -8.82 -16.46
CA TYR A 87 13.01 -7.63 -16.43
C TYR A 87 14.07 -7.65 -15.32
N GLY A 88 13.99 -8.61 -14.41
CA GLY A 88 14.91 -8.74 -13.27
C GLY A 88 14.56 -7.83 -12.08
N ARG A 89 15.02 -8.23 -10.88
CA ARG A 89 14.66 -7.63 -9.58
C ARG A 89 14.93 -6.13 -9.45
N LYS A 90 16.00 -5.60 -10.05
CA LYS A 90 16.35 -4.17 -9.97
C LYS A 90 15.38 -3.28 -10.74
N HIS A 91 15.07 -3.62 -12.00
CA HIS A 91 14.14 -2.84 -12.82
C HIS A 91 12.70 -2.92 -12.29
N THR A 92 12.31 -4.07 -11.76
CA THR A 92 10.98 -4.26 -11.14
C THR A 92 10.77 -3.30 -9.96
N MET A 93 11.79 -3.12 -9.11
CA MET A 93 11.73 -2.13 -8.04
C MET A 93 11.65 -0.69 -8.57
N GLN A 94 12.40 -0.34 -9.61
CA GLN A 94 12.37 0.99 -10.20
C GLN A 94 11.02 1.32 -10.84
N ILE A 95 10.44 0.38 -11.59
CA ILE A 95 9.11 0.54 -12.21
C ILE A 95 8.03 0.68 -11.13
N GLY A 96 8.15 -0.09 -10.03
CA GLY A 96 7.24 0.03 -8.89
C GLY A 96 7.39 1.29 -8.05
N CYS A 97 8.38 2.16 -8.32
CA CYS A 97 8.47 3.49 -7.70
C CYS A 97 7.91 4.61 -8.60
N VAL A 98 7.68 4.34 -9.89
CA VAL A 98 7.10 5.30 -10.84
C VAL A 98 5.56 5.31 -10.73
N PHE A 99 4.97 4.21 -10.28
CA PHE A 99 3.54 4.02 -10.04
C PHE A 99 3.26 3.88 -8.55
#